data_AF-A0A1G7Y9T2-F1
#
_entry.id   AF-A0A1G7Y9T2-F1
#
_cell.length_a   1.000
_cell.length_b   1.000
_cell.length_c   1.000
_cell.angle_alpha   90.00
_cell.angle_beta   90.00
_cell.angle_gamma   90.00
#
_symmetry.space_group_name_H-M   'P 1'
#
loop_
_entity.id
_entity.type
_entity.pdbx_description
1 polymer ?
#
loop_
_entity_poly.entity_id
_entity_poly.type
_entity_poly.pdbx_seq_one_letter_code
_entity_poly.pdbx_strand_id
1 'polypeptide(L)' 'MRTTTTRTSSTTNDRTAAFPRTPEAPHQRTAVDGDTKEVVLNGCRIVMRFSATDGQWWNVRVTHA' A
#
# COMPACT_ATOMS: atom_id res chain seq x y z
N MET A 1 -18.86 -15.07 -26.26
CA MET A 1 -18.18 -13.76 -26.28
C MET A 1 -16.68 -13.99 -26.17
N ARG A 2 -15.87 -13.45 -27.08
CA ARG A 2 -14.40 -13.55 -27.07
C ARG A 2 -13.84 -12.16 -26.74
N THR A 3 -13.19 -12.01 -25.59
CA THR A 3 -12.59 -10.75 -25.16
C THR A 3 -11.18 -10.67 -25.73
N THR A 4 -10.98 -9.80 -26.73
CA THR A 4 -9.67 -9.51 -27.31
C THR A 4 -8.99 -8.44 -26.46
N THR A 5 -7.95 -8.79 -25.70
CA THR A 5 -7.15 -7.81 -24.97
C THR A 5 -6.07 -7.24 -25.89
N THR A 6 -6.28 -6.03 -26.39
CA THR A 6 -5.27 -5.30 -27.17
C THR A 6 -4.15 -4.86 -26.23
N ARG A 7 -2.96 -5.47 -26.35
CA ARG A 7 -1.75 -5.05 -25.63
C ARG A 7 -1.09 -3.92 -26.42
N THR A 8 -1.28 -2.68 -25.99
CA THR A 8 -0.56 -1.53 -26.55
C THR A 8 0.89 -1.59 -26.07
N SER A 9 1.82 -2.02 -26.93
CA SER A 9 3.25 -1.89 -26.65
C SER A 9 3.64 -0.42 -26.84
N SER A 10 3.79 0.34 -25.74
CA SER A 10 4.39 1.67 -25.80
C SER A 10 5.90 1.52 -26.01
N THR A 11 6.39 2.00 -27.15
CA THR A 11 7.83 2.11 -27.44
C THR A 11 8.47 3.09 -26.45
N THR A 12 9.36 2.62 -25.58
CA THR A 12 10.10 3.48 -24.65
C THR A 12 11.07 4.37 -25.43
N ASN A 13 10.98 5.67 -25.21
CA ASN A 13 11.90 6.65 -25.79
C ASN A 13 13.21 6.64 -24.98
N ASP A 14 14.26 5.99 -25.52
CA ASP A 14 15.57 5.77 -24.89
C ASP A 14 16.46 7.04 -24.75
N ARG A 15 15.90 8.25 -24.85
CA ARG A 15 16.64 9.52 -24.72
C ARG A 15 16.08 10.46 -23.65
N THR A 16 15.76 9.93 -22.47
CA THR A 16 15.41 10.79 -21.32
C THR A 16 16.58 10.82 -20.35
N ALA A 17 17.06 12.02 -20.01
CA ALA A 17 18.13 12.24 -19.04
C ALA A 17 17.86 11.44 -17.76
N ALA A 18 18.89 10.76 -17.24
CA ALA A 18 18.81 9.90 -16.07
C ALA A 18 18.54 10.72 -14.79
N PHE A 19 17.30 11.15 -14.60
CA PHE A 19 16.80 11.53 -13.29
C PHE A 19 16.87 10.29 -12.40
N PRO A 20 17.28 10.40 -11.11
CA PRO A 20 17.12 9.30 -10.18
C PRO A 20 15.67 8.84 -10.28
N ARG A 21 15.46 7.53 -10.49
CA ARG A 21 14.11 6.98 -10.60
C ARG A 21 13.35 7.48 -9.38
N THR A 22 12.18 8.10 -9.60
CA THR A 22 11.25 8.38 -8.52
C THR A 22 11.19 7.09 -7.69
N PRO A 23 11.51 7.12 -6.39
CA PRO A 23 11.38 5.94 -5.55
C PRO A 23 10.00 5.39 -5.83
N GLU A 24 9.90 4.10 -6.15
CA GLU A 24 8.59 3.49 -6.39
C GLU A 24 7.74 3.88 -5.19
N ALA A 25 6.73 4.73 -5.41
CA ALA A 25 5.82 5.14 -4.35
C ALA A 25 5.38 3.83 -3.72
N PRO A 26 5.53 3.63 -2.40
CA PRO A 26 5.32 2.32 -1.78
C PRO A 26 3.95 1.85 -2.23
N HIS A 27 3.93 0.86 -3.14
CA HIS A 27 2.70 0.40 -3.75
C HIS A 27 1.74 0.14 -2.61
N GLN A 28 0.59 0.82 -2.60
CA GLN A 28 -0.38 0.67 -1.53
C GLN A 28 -0.77 -0.82 -1.51
N ARG A 29 -0.21 -1.56 -0.54
CA ARG A 29 -0.48 -2.99 -0.41
C ARG A 29 -1.90 -3.11 0.10
N THR A 30 -2.71 -3.93 -0.57
CA THR A 30 -4.00 -4.35 -0.05
C THR A 30 -3.78 -5.05 1.29
N ALA A 31 -4.48 -4.61 2.33
CA ALA A 31 -4.43 -5.24 3.64
C ALA A 31 -5.06 -6.63 3.58
N VAL A 32 -4.43 -7.60 4.23
CA VAL A 32 -4.94 -8.96 4.38
C VAL A 32 -5.31 -9.23 5.84
N ASP A 33 -6.21 -10.20 6.05
CA ASP A 33 -6.70 -10.51 7.40
C ASP A 33 -5.55 -10.80 8.36
N GLY A 34 -5.59 -10.15 9.53
CA GLY A 34 -4.55 -10.28 10.54
C GLY A 34 -3.34 -9.37 10.37
N ASP A 35 -3.24 -8.59 9.29
CA ASP A 35 -2.18 -7.60 9.14
C ASP A 35 -2.15 -6.65 10.34
N THR A 36 -0.94 -6.29 10.78
CA THR A 36 -0.74 -5.36 11.88
C THR A 36 -0.02 -4.10 11.42
N LYS A 37 -0.42 -2.95 11.94
CA LYS A 37 0.29 -1.68 11.77
C LYS A 37 0.38 -0.93 13.10
N GLU A 38 1.45 -0.19 13.29
CA GLU A 38 1.65 0.68 14.44
C GLU A 38 1.56 2.13 13.99
N VAL A 39 0.79 2.96 14.72
CA VAL A 39 0.69 4.39 14.48
C VAL A 39 0.98 5.13 15.78
N VAL A 40 1.79 6.17 15.68
CA VAL A 40 2.05 7.09 16.79
C VAL A 40 1.11 8.29 16.65
N LEU A 41 0.26 8.51 17.65
CA LEU A 41 -0.68 9.62 17.68
C LEU A 41 -0.70 10.24 19.09
N ASN A 42 -0.46 11.54 19.21
CA ASN A 42 -0.50 12.28 20.47
C ASN A 42 0.37 11.66 21.59
N GLY A 43 1.55 11.13 21.26
CA GLY A 43 2.42 10.46 22.23
C GLY A 43 2.00 9.04 22.62
N CYS A 44 0.91 8.52 22.06
CA CYS A 44 0.50 7.13 22.21
C CYS A 44 0.95 6.30 21.00
N ARG A 45 1.39 5.07 21.26
CA ARG A 45 1.57 4.03 20.24
C ARG A 45 0.29 3.19 20.18
N ILE A 46 -0.28 3.11 19.00
CA ILE A 46 -1.52 2.38 18.72
C ILE A 46 -1.19 1.25 17.76
N VAL A 47 -1.38 0.02 18.23
CA VAL A 47 -1.31 -1.19 17.38
C VAL A 47 -2.71 -1.46 16.85
N MET A 48 -2.82 -1.55 15.52
CA MET A 48 -4.05 -1.89 14.82
C MET A 48 -3.92 -3.23 14.11
N ARG A 49 -5.04 -3.97 14.04
CA ARG A 49 -5.16 -5.22 13.28
C ARG A 49 -6.26 -5.10 12.22
N PHE A 50 -6.00 -5.57 11.00
CA PHE A 50 -7.00 -5.63 9.95
C PHE A 50 -7.90 -6.87 10.10
N SER A 51 -9.21 -6.66 9.97
CA SER A 51 -10.24 -7.70 9.84
C SER A 51 -10.73 -7.67 8.39
N ALA A 52 -10.49 -8.74 7.64
CA ALA A 52 -11.03 -8.89 6.29
C ALA A 52 -12.54 -9.14 6.29
N THR A 53 -13.10 -9.66 7.39
CA THR A 53 -14.55 -9.81 7.57
C THR A 53 -15.26 -8.46 7.58
N ASP A 54 -14.68 -7.47 8.28
CA ASP A 54 -15.27 -6.14 8.39
C ASP A 54 -14.69 -5.14 7.38
N GLY A 55 -13.59 -5.51 6.71
CA GLY A 55 -12.82 -4.62 5.83
C GLY A 55 -12.20 -3.42 6.56
N GLN A 56 -11.93 -3.56 7.87
CA GLN A 56 -11.57 -2.43 8.73
C GLN A 56 -10.38 -2.73 9.64
N TRP A 57 -9.75 -1.66 10.13
CA TRP A 57 -8.67 -1.71 11.10
C TRP A 57 -9.20 -1.45 12.51
N TRP A 58 -8.88 -2.36 13.43
CA TRP A 58 -9.28 -2.29 14.82
C TRP A 58 -8.08 -1.97 15.72
N ASN A 59 -8.26 -1.06 16.68
CA ASN A 59 -7.26 -0.81 17.71
C ASN A 59 -7.23 -2.01 18.68
N VAL A 60 -6.09 -2.72 18.74
CA VAL A 60 -5.93 -3.89 19.61
C VAL A 60 -5.07 -3.61 20.83
N ARG A 61 -4.23 -2.56 20.78
CA ARG A 61 -3.44 -2.11 21.92
C ARG A 61 -3.14 -0.61 21.79
N VAL A 62 -3.25 0.10 22.92
CA VAL A 62 -2.82 1.50 23.05
C VAL A 62 -1.86 1.57 24.24
N THR A 63 -0.67 2.12 24.02
CA THR A 63 0.32 2.35 25.07
C THR A 63 0.78 3.80 25.03
N HIS A 64 0.80 4.46 26.18
CA HIS A 64 1.42 5.76 26.31
C HIS A 64 2.95 5.61 26.17
N ALA A 65 3.58 6.44 25.35
CA ALA A 65 5.04 6.47 25.22
C ALA A 65 5.69 7.17 26.41
#